data_AF-A0A7R8RJZ2-F1
#
_entry.id   AF-A0A7R8RJZ2-F1
#
_cell.length_a   1.000
_cell.length_b   1.000
_cell.length_c   1.000
_cell.angle_alpha   90.00
_cell.angle_beta   90.00
_cell.angle_gamma   90.00
#
_symmetry.space_group_name_H-M   'P 1'
#
loop_
_entity.id
_entity.type
_entity.pdbx_description
1 polymer ?
#
loop_
_entity_poly.entity_id
_entity_poly.type
_entity_poly.pdbx_seq_one_letter_code
_entity_poly.pdbx_strand_id
1 'polypeptide(L)' 'TAVSRLDRGDSRFIAVGYVDDTQFVRFDSDAPNPRMEPRAPWIQQEGQDYWDQETQKDKDTAQTYRVDLNTLRGYYNQSE' A
#
# COMPACT_ATOMS: atom_id res chain seq x y z
N THR A 1 2.32 -2.93 4.65
CA THR A 1 1.43 -3.45 5.71
C THR A 1 0.02 -3.57 5.19
N ALA A 2 -0.65 -4.69 5.42
CA ALA A 2 -2.05 -4.89 5.07
C ALA A 2 -2.86 -5.29 6.31
N VAL A 3 -4.09 -4.79 6.43
CA VAL A 3 -4.99 -5.08 7.56
C VAL A 3 -6.39 -5.36 7.02
N SER A 4 -6.94 -6.54 7.30
CA SER A 4 -8.34 -6.85 6.99
C SER A 4 -9.27 -6.07 7.91
N ARG A 5 -10.37 -5.53 7.37
CA ARG A 5 -11.33 -4.73 8.13
C ARG A 5 -12.74 -5.27 7.98
N LEU A 6 -13.41 -5.49 9.12
CA LEU A 6 -14.79 -6.02 9.18
C LEU A 6 -15.84 -5.02 8.66
N ASP A 7 -15.56 -3.71 8.71
CA ASP A 7 -16.53 -2.64 8.41
C ASP A 7 -16.67 -2.30 6.92
N ARG A 8 -15.70 -2.69 6.08
CA ARG A 8 -15.63 -2.29 4.66
C ARG A 8 -15.56 -3.45 3.67
N GLY A 9 -15.42 -4.69 4.13
CA GLY A 9 -15.27 -5.87 3.27
C GLY A 9 -13.98 -5.88 2.43
N ASP A 10 -13.04 -4.98 2.72
CA ASP A 10 -11.79 -4.83 1.99
C ASP A 10 -10.62 -4.60 2.96
N SER A 11 -9.41 -4.97 2.53
CA SER A 11 -8.18 -4.77 3.31
C SER A 11 -7.59 -3.39 3.05
N ARG A 12 -7.14 -2.70 4.11
CA ARG A 12 -6.35 -1.48 3.97
C ARG A 12 -4.87 -1.84 3.79
N PHE A 13 -4.26 -1.35 2.72
CA PHE A 13 -2.84 -1.49 2.44
C PHE A 13 -2.12 -0.15 2.57
N ILE A 14 -0.98 -0.15 3.26
CA ILE A 14 -0.11 1.01 3.45
C ILE A 14 1.33 0.58 3.15
N ALA A 15 2.00 1.30 2.26
CA ALA A 15 3.44 1.20 2.04
C ALA A 15 4.11 2.50 2.47
N VAL A 16 5.26 2.40 3.12
CA VAL A 16 6.06 3.55 3.58
C VAL A 16 7.53 3.28 3.29
N GLY A 17 8.18 4.20 2.59
CA GLY A 17 9.61 4.11 2.28
C GLY A 17 10.43 5.05 3.16
N TYR A 18 11.55 4.55 3.67
CA TYR A 18 12.52 5.30 4.47
C TYR A 18 13.92 5.24 3.83
N VAL A 19 14.67 6.32 3.98
CA VAL A 19 16.12 6.38 3.76
C VAL A 19 16.70 7.12 4.97
N ASP A 20 17.68 6.51 5.65
CA ASP A 20 18.32 7.07 6.86
C ASP A 20 17.32 7.65 7.87
N ASP A 21 16.37 6.80 8.31
CA ASP A 21 15.27 7.15 9.23
C ASP A 21 14.33 8.27 8.76
N THR A 22 14.51 8.77 7.54
CA THR A 22 13.68 9.82 6.93
C THR A 22 12.67 9.18 6.01
N GLN A 23 11.38 9.34 6.33
CA GLN A 23 10.30 8.92 5.44
C GLN A 23 10.34 9.75 4.15
N PHE A 24 10.42 9.10 2.99
CA PHE A 24 10.50 9.80 1.70
C PHE A 24 9.34 9.51 0.76
N VAL A 25 8.63 8.39 0.94
CA VAL A 25 7.41 8.08 0.18
C VAL A 25 6.35 7.38 1.04
N ARG A 26 5.09 7.49 0.60
CA ARG A 26 3.96 6.78 1.20
C ARG A 26 2.88 6.48 0.16
N PHE A 27 2.31 5.28 0.24
CA PHE A 27 1.07 4.90 -0.41
C PHE A 27 0.04 4.49 0.65
N ASP A 28 -1.22 4.85 0.44
CA ASP A 28 -2.36 4.47 1.28
C ASP A 28 -3.54 4.11 0.40
N SER A 29 -3.98 2.84 0.45
CA SER A 29 -5.09 2.35 -0.38
C SER A 29 -6.43 3.00 -0.05
N ASP A 30 -6.57 3.56 1.15
CA ASP A 30 -7.79 4.22 1.61
C ASP A 30 -7.85 5.72 1.21
N ALA A 31 -6.79 6.27 0.61
CA ALA A 31 -6.80 7.64 0.13
C ALA A 31 -7.86 7.83 -0.99
N PRO A 32 -8.50 9.01 -1.14
CA PRO A 32 -9.47 9.25 -2.21
C PRO A 32 -8.91 9.03 -3.62
N ASN A 33 -7.61 9.22 -3.79
CA ASN A 33 -6.88 8.89 -5.02
C ASN A 33 -5.59 8.14 -4.63
N PRO A 34 -5.62 6.81 -4.49
CA PRO A 34 -4.47 6.03 -4.07
C PRO A 34 -3.33 6.14 -5.09
N ARG A 35 -2.23 6.75 -4.66
CA ARG A 35 -0.99 6.93 -5.40
C ARG A 35 0.19 7.00 -4.45
N MET A 36 1.38 6.75 -4.99
CA MET A 36 2.62 6.98 -4.26
C MET A 36 2.84 8.50 -4.11
N GLU A 37 3.05 8.96 -2.88
CA GLU A 37 3.21 10.39 -2.57
C GLU A 37 4.60 10.68 -1.99
N PRO A 38 5.23 11.80 -2.40
CA PRO A 38 6.49 12.26 -1.81
C PRO A 38 6.29 12.71 -0.36
N ARG A 39 7.27 12.39 0.49
CA ARG A 39 7.33 12.78 1.92
C ARG A 39 8.61 13.52 2.29
N ALA A 40 9.55 13.62 1.35
CA ALA A 40 10.75 14.44 1.47
C ALA A 40 10.92 15.33 0.22
N PRO A 41 11.60 16.49 0.31
CA PRO A 41 11.77 17.38 -0.85
C PRO A 41 12.57 16.77 -2.00
N TRP A 42 13.60 15.99 -1.69
CA TRP A 42 14.55 15.48 -2.70
C TRP A 42 13.94 14.48 -3.68
N ILE A 43 12.87 13.76 -3.31
CA ILE A 43 12.22 12.80 -4.22
C ILE A 43 11.30 13.50 -5.23
N GLN A 44 10.93 14.77 -5.01
CA GLN A 44 10.05 15.51 -5.93
C GLN A 44 10.68 15.78 -7.30
N GLN A 45 12.01 15.60 -7.43
CA GLN A 45 12.72 15.71 -8.70
C GLN A 45 12.43 14.55 -9.66
N GLU A 46 11.87 13.45 -9.16
CA GLU A 46 11.52 12.29 -9.98
C GLU A 46 10.38 12.61 -10.96
N GLY A 47 10.49 12.05 -12.17
CA GLY A 47 9.52 12.25 -13.23
C GLY A 47 8.20 11.52 -13.01
N GLN A 48 7.18 11.87 -13.79
CA GLN A 48 5.85 11.25 -13.71
C GLN A 48 5.91 9.73 -13.89
N ASP A 49 6.77 9.22 -14.78
CA ASP A 49 6.94 7.79 -15.04
C ASP A 49 7.33 7.01 -13.78
N TYR A 50 8.18 7.58 -12.92
CA TYR A 50 8.53 6.99 -11.63
C TYR A 50 7.30 6.86 -10.72
N TRP A 51 6.54 7.96 -10.58
CA TRP A 51 5.36 7.99 -9.72
C TRP A 51 4.25 7.05 -10.20
N ASP A 52 4.04 6.96 -11.51
CA ASP A 52 3.06 6.07 -12.12
C ASP A 52 3.46 4.61 -11.93
N GLN A 53 4.75 4.29 -12.15
CA GLN A 53 5.27 2.95 -11.95
C GLN A 53 5.18 2.51 -10.49
N GLU A 54 5.62 3.33 -9.53
CA GLU A 54 5.56 3.01 -8.10
C GLU A 54 4.11 2.91 -7.60
N THR A 55 3.23 3.79 -8.10
CA THR A 55 1.79 3.69 -7.82
C THR A 55 1.21 2.37 -8.31
N GLN A 56 1.57 1.92 -9.51
CA GLN A 56 1.06 0.67 -10.05
C GLN A 56 1.58 -0.54 -9.27
N LYS A 57 2.88 -0.56 -8.92
CA LYS A 57 3.47 -1.61 -8.08
C LYS A 57 2.76 -1.74 -6.73
N ASP A 58 2.45 -0.62 -6.08
CA ASP A 58 1.76 -0.66 -4.78
C ASP A 58 0.29 -1.07 -4.90
N LYS A 59 -0.38 -0.73 -6.00
CA LYS A 59 -1.73 -1.24 -6.30
C LYS A 59 -1.74 -2.75 -6.50
N ASP A 60 -0.79 -3.28 -7.26
CA ASP A 60 -0.66 -4.72 -7.50
C ASP A 60 -0.33 -5.45 -6.18
N THR A 61 0.59 -4.88 -5.40
CA THR A 61 0.94 -5.40 -4.07
C THR A 61 -0.27 -5.41 -3.13
N ALA A 62 -1.08 -4.34 -3.11
CA ALA A 62 -2.31 -4.30 -2.31
C ALA A 62 -3.28 -5.45 -2.68
N GLN A 63 -3.42 -5.78 -3.96
CA GLN A 63 -4.23 -6.92 -4.41
C GLN A 63 -3.64 -8.26 -3.95
N THR A 64 -2.33 -8.45 -4.06
CA THR A 64 -1.67 -9.66 -3.54
C THR A 64 -1.94 -9.85 -2.05
N TYR A 65 -1.74 -8.79 -1.24
CA TYR A 65 -2.01 -8.89 0.19
C TYR A 65 -3.49 -9.14 0.53
N ARG A 66 -4.43 -8.64 -0.28
CA ARG A 66 -5.86 -8.97 -0.13
C ARG A 66 -6.10 -10.47 -0.29
N VAL A 67 -5.50 -11.10 -1.31
CA VAL A 67 -5.59 -12.55 -1.55
C VAL A 67 -4.91 -13.33 -0.43
N ASP A 68 -3.74 -12.89 0.01
CA ASP A 68 -2.98 -13.55 1.08
C ASP A 68 -3.74 -13.51 2.41
N LEU A 69 -4.34 -12.37 2.76
CA LEU A 69 -5.15 -12.25 3.99
C LEU A 69 -6.35 -13.21 3.97
N ASN A 70 -7.03 -13.35 2.83
CA ASN A 70 -8.13 -14.30 2.68
C ASN A 70 -7.64 -15.76 2.76
N THR A 71 -6.50 -16.05 2.17
CA THR A 71 -5.89 -17.40 2.19
C THR A 71 -5.47 -17.79 3.60
N LEU A 72 -4.77 -16.89 4.31
CA LEU A 72 -4.36 -17.10 5.70
C LEU A 72 -5.57 -17.27 6.62
N ARG A 73 -6.64 -16.50 6.42
CA ARG A 73 -7.89 -16.66 7.16
C ARG A 73 -8.45 -18.09 7.04
N GLY A 74 -8.42 -18.65 5.83
CA GLY A 74 -8.80 -20.05 5.57
C GLY A 74 -7.88 -21.07 6.24
N TYR A 75 -6.56 -20.87 6.17
CA TYR A 75 -5.59 -21.78 6.81
C TYR A 75 -5.73 -21.87 8.32
N TYR A 76 -6.10 -20.77 8.97
CA TYR A 76 -6.27 -20.71 10.41
C TYR A 76 -7.72 -20.89 10.88
N ASN A 77 -8.65 -21.29 9.99
CA ASN A 77 -10.07 -21.46 10.29
C ASN A 77 -10.70 -20.24 10.99
N GLN A 78 -10.30 -19.04 10.57
CA GLN A 78 -10.80 -17.78 11.13
C GLN A 78 -12.14 -17.41 10.48
N SER A 79 -13.08 -16.89 11.26
CA SER A 79 -14.40 -16.46 10.78
C SER A 79 -14.32 -15.23 9.87
N GLU A 80 -15.38 -15.00 9.10
CA GLU A 80 -15.60 -13.74 8.37
C GLU A 80 -15.81 -12.57 9.34
#